data_AF-A0A8H6D4Q4-F1
#
_entry.id   AF-A0A8H6D4Q4-F1
#
_cell.length_a   1.000
_cell.length_b   1.000
_cell.length_c   1.000
_cell.angle_alpha   90.00
_cell.angle_beta   90.00
_cell.angle_gamma   90.00
#
_symmetry.space_group_name_H-M   'P 1'
#
loop_
_entity.id
_entity.type
_entity.pdbx_description
1 polymer ?
#
loop_
_entity_poly.entity_id
_entity_poly.type
_entity_poly.pdbx_seq_one_letter_code
_entity_poly.pdbx_strand_id
1 'polypeptide(L)'
;MEKLDQDILEATKNMPTEPEKDDAGKESLEKLADLLIARYQQTGNTDDLRESLRHKMLLFRSLHIPIEASLWYVVIIDESIGSDVPCRYEETNDPEDLRAAITICWQVFFEEPRNAEHEALRVRLPFILRTITLLLYEESGNLGDIEMAASYSRQVLPFVPNDIEDRANPLDEFARTLFKKYQVQENPDILPVGISLSRDAISATPEGHPELPARVANLGAWLLRRYERNGNTNDLREAIEKTELAISLLDKDNFNQLRFLTNLGIMLFRQLELTWDENDPEQAEIMASRADIGKGLHVNSIAHPLLGIEAARDAIRIFKFHGRLEEANSLTQKALQLLPMACHPTIAHQDQQHAIQQMSRFAAEACSLSLLVGKTHEALLSIEFSCEIILYHLIKHRNKLPLLEQQSKRSAERFDQLLSAAAQPVDTVNQVTIQDRIVPEAQDFAHDYDFELALIRNLPNFQNFLTLPNLHDLVKGVTDGSIVIVNITPLSSDAIIILQSGKGIRSLNLPKATCVGNLFLDKYSKAFGHIRKSQGLEEQHIESDKDLYDEQFLSWLWTACVDPIVKEIAESQSSSLAPRVWWIGTGIASGFPFHEAGKSEGSTLDNVISSYIASITSLIEAKGSMTCSDKTY
;
A
#
# COMPACT_ATOMS: atom_id res chain seq x y z
N MET A 1 -9.06 -34.64 12.05
CA MET A 1 -9.96 -35.31 11.10
C MET A 1 -10.45 -36.67 11.58
N GLU A 2 -9.75 -37.81 11.40
CA GLU A 2 -10.33 -39.14 11.74
C GLU A 2 -10.87 -39.26 13.18
N LYS A 3 -10.19 -38.68 14.17
CA LYS A 3 -10.65 -38.65 15.56
C LYS A 3 -11.91 -37.77 15.74
N LEU A 4 -11.94 -36.61 15.10
CA LEU A 4 -13.07 -35.67 15.16
C LEU A 4 -14.32 -36.27 14.49
N ASP A 5 -14.14 -36.95 13.35
CA ASP A 5 -15.23 -37.65 12.66
C ASP A 5 -15.77 -38.83 13.50
N GLN A 6 -14.90 -39.54 14.22
CA GLN A 6 -15.32 -40.57 15.17
C GLN A 6 -16.08 -39.97 16.36
N ASP A 7 -15.59 -38.87 16.94
CA ASP A 7 -16.23 -38.19 18.06
C ASP A 7 -17.62 -37.66 17.66
N ILE A 8 -17.78 -37.10 16.44
CA ILE A 8 -19.08 -36.67 15.89
C ILE A 8 -20.00 -37.86 15.67
N LEU A 9 -19.51 -38.95 15.08
CA LEU A 9 -20.30 -40.15 14.82
C LEU A 9 -20.78 -40.79 16.12
N GLU A 10 -19.93 -40.82 17.15
CA GLU A 10 -20.26 -41.33 18.48
C GLU A 10 -21.27 -40.43 19.19
N ALA A 11 -21.06 -39.11 19.18
CA ALA A 11 -21.99 -38.14 19.73
C ALA A 11 -23.38 -38.20 19.03
N THR A 12 -23.41 -38.38 17.71
CA THR A 12 -24.65 -38.52 16.95
C THR A 12 -25.38 -39.83 17.27
N LYS A 13 -24.64 -40.94 17.41
CA LYS A 13 -25.23 -42.25 17.76
C LYS A 13 -25.77 -42.30 19.19
N ASN A 14 -25.11 -41.59 20.10
CA ASN A 14 -25.48 -41.55 21.52
C ASN A 14 -26.55 -40.48 21.81
N MET A 15 -27.01 -39.75 20.78
CA MET A 15 -28.03 -38.72 20.94
C MET A 15 -29.39 -39.35 21.29
N PRO A 16 -30.04 -38.93 22.39
CA PRO A 16 -31.38 -39.40 22.73
C PRO A 16 -32.41 -39.09 21.64
N THR A 17 -33.56 -39.78 21.65
CA THR A 17 -34.66 -39.54 20.69
C THR A 17 -35.39 -38.21 20.90
N GLU A 18 -35.38 -37.69 22.11
CA GLU A 18 -35.91 -36.36 22.48
C GLU A 18 -34.86 -35.68 23.38
N PRO A 19 -33.69 -35.33 22.81
CA PRO A 19 -32.53 -34.88 23.57
C PRO A 19 -32.78 -33.57 24.31
N GLU A 20 -33.82 -32.84 23.93
CA GLU A 20 -34.20 -31.59 24.54
C GLU A 20 -34.97 -31.76 25.87
N LYS A 21 -35.44 -32.96 26.22
CA LYS A 21 -36.30 -33.17 27.41
C LYS A 21 -35.56 -33.39 28.72
N ASP A 22 -34.29 -33.78 28.70
CA ASP A 22 -33.47 -34.01 29.89
C ASP A 22 -32.09 -33.33 29.80
N ASP A 23 -31.44 -33.13 30.94
CA ASP A 23 -30.20 -32.34 30.99
C ASP A 23 -29.01 -33.07 30.33
N ALA A 24 -29.01 -34.40 30.33
CA ALA A 24 -27.99 -35.20 29.66
C ALA A 24 -28.09 -35.13 28.12
N GLY A 25 -29.31 -35.10 27.58
CA GLY A 25 -29.55 -34.89 26.15
C GLY A 25 -29.19 -33.47 25.72
N LYS A 26 -29.43 -32.47 26.57
CA LYS A 26 -29.03 -31.08 26.34
C LYS A 26 -27.52 -30.90 26.26
N GLU A 27 -26.78 -31.48 27.20
CA GLU A 27 -25.30 -31.49 27.18
C GLU A 27 -24.76 -32.24 25.93
N SER A 28 -25.47 -33.29 25.50
CA SER A 28 -25.13 -34.02 24.28
C SER A 28 -25.38 -33.20 23.00
N LEU A 29 -26.43 -32.37 22.96
CA LEU A 29 -26.70 -31.43 21.86
C LEU A 29 -25.62 -30.36 21.76
N GLU A 30 -25.24 -29.77 22.89
CA GLU A 30 -24.17 -28.75 22.96
C GLU A 30 -22.84 -29.31 22.50
N LYS A 31 -22.44 -30.47 23.04
CA LYS A 31 -21.21 -31.16 22.66
C LYS A 31 -21.17 -31.52 21.17
N LEU A 32 -22.28 -32.02 20.61
CA LEU A 32 -22.35 -32.32 19.18
C LEU A 32 -22.22 -31.05 18.34
N ALA A 33 -22.89 -29.97 18.74
CA ALA A 33 -22.84 -28.70 18.04
C ALA A 33 -21.42 -28.11 17.99
N ASP A 34 -20.66 -28.20 19.08
CA ASP A 34 -19.28 -27.70 19.14
C ASP A 34 -18.32 -28.57 18.32
N LEU A 35 -18.51 -29.90 18.32
CA LEU A 35 -17.75 -30.81 17.46
C LEU A 35 -18.02 -30.53 15.97
N LEU A 36 -19.27 -30.23 15.61
CA LEU A 36 -19.66 -29.85 14.25
C LEU A 36 -19.03 -28.50 13.85
N ILE A 37 -18.93 -27.51 14.75
CA ILE A 37 -18.21 -26.26 14.48
C ILE A 37 -16.72 -26.52 14.30
N ALA A 38 -16.10 -27.33 15.15
CA ALA A 38 -14.69 -27.68 15.00
C ALA A 38 -14.41 -28.38 13.65
N ARG A 39 -15.36 -29.20 13.16
CA ARG A 39 -15.25 -29.83 11.84
C ARG A 39 -15.51 -28.83 10.72
N TYR A 40 -16.47 -27.95 10.87
CA TYR A 40 -16.70 -26.85 9.93
C TYR A 40 -15.43 -25.99 9.79
N GLN A 41 -14.82 -25.58 10.89
CA GLN A 41 -13.55 -24.82 10.89
C GLN A 41 -12.42 -25.56 10.16
N GLN A 42 -12.36 -26.89 10.24
CA GLN A 42 -11.32 -27.69 9.54
C GLN A 42 -11.64 -28.03 8.08
N THR A 43 -12.92 -28.10 7.69
CA THR A 43 -13.33 -28.70 6.40
C THR A 43 -14.14 -27.79 5.49
N GLY A 44 -14.89 -26.82 6.03
CA GLY A 44 -15.80 -25.95 5.27
C GLY A 44 -17.12 -26.55 4.93
N ASN A 45 -17.44 -27.68 5.54
CA ASN A 45 -18.73 -28.29 5.30
C ASN A 45 -19.85 -27.44 5.91
N THR A 46 -20.53 -26.67 5.07
CA THR A 46 -21.61 -25.75 5.48
C THR A 46 -22.80 -26.47 6.10
N ASP A 47 -22.99 -27.77 5.82
CA ASP A 47 -24.01 -28.59 6.47
C ASP A 47 -23.69 -28.83 7.95
N ASP A 48 -22.42 -28.89 8.34
CA ASP A 48 -22.01 -29.04 9.74
C ASP A 48 -22.32 -27.78 10.55
N LEU A 49 -22.08 -26.60 9.98
CA LEU A 49 -22.46 -25.32 10.59
C LEU A 49 -23.98 -25.22 10.74
N ARG A 50 -24.74 -25.61 9.70
CA ARG A 50 -26.21 -25.59 9.72
C ARG A 50 -26.78 -26.54 10.77
N GLU A 51 -26.28 -27.78 10.84
CA GLU A 51 -26.73 -28.74 11.85
C GLU A 51 -26.31 -28.34 13.26
N SER A 52 -25.10 -27.80 13.45
CA SER A 52 -24.66 -27.25 14.73
C SER A 52 -25.65 -26.20 15.25
N LEU A 53 -26.02 -25.25 14.40
CA LEU A 53 -26.98 -24.19 14.76
C LEU A 53 -28.37 -24.76 15.02
N ARG A 54 -28.81 -25.75 14.24
CA ARG A 54 -30.07 -26.47 14.47
C ARG A 54 -30.10 -27.17 15.84
N HIS A 55 -29.00 -27.80 16.25
CA HIS A 55 -28.86 -28.43 17.56
C HIS A 55 -28.85 -27.39 18.69
N LYS A 56 -28.10 -26.29 18.54
CA LYS A 56 -28.12 -25.17 19.50
C LYS A 56 -29.51 -24.53 19.62
N MET A 57 -30.27 -24.43 18.52
CA MET A 57 -31.66 -23.95 18.52
C MET A 57 -32.63 -24.93 19.20
N LEU A 58 -32.44 -26.23 19.01
CA LEU A 58 -33.27 -27.26 19.67
C LEU A 58 -33.02 -27.27 21.18
N LEU A 59 -31.76 -27.24 21.59
CA LEU A 59 -31.33 -27.07 22.98
C LEU A 59 -32.02 -25.86 23.61
N PHE A 60 -31.96 -24.71 22.93
CA PHE A 60 -32.62 -23.48 23.38
C PHE A 60 -34.13 -23.64 23.60
N ARG A 61 -34.86 -24.21 22.62
CA ARG A 61 -36.34 -24.35 22.70
C ARG A 61 -36.81 -25.14 23.94
N SER A 62 -35.93 -25.98 24.50
CA SER A 62 -36.23 -26.75 25.70
C SER A 62 -35.83 -26.12 27.02
N LEU A 63 -34.98 -25.10 26.98
CA LEU A 63 -34.66 -24.29 28.15
C LEU A 63 -35.82 -23.30 28.34
N HIS A 64 -36.78 -23.64 29.20
CA HIS A 64 -37.84 -22.71 29.64
C HIS A 64 -37.23 -21.58 30.50
N ILE A 65 -36.53 -20.64 29.85
CA ILE A 65 -35.91 -19.49 30.50
C ILE A 65 -36.70 -18.23 30.10
N PRO A 66 -37.25 -17.47 31.05
CA PRO A 66 -37.95 -16.22 30.76
C PRO A 66 -36.96 -15.09 30.45
N ILE A 67 -37.27 -14.29 29.42
CA ILE A 67 -36.81 -12.90 29.12
C ILE A 67 -35.28 -12.65 28.94
N GLU A 68 -34.40 -13.45 29.52
CA GLU A 68 -32.92 -13.37 29.36
C GLU A 68 -32.40 -14.22 28.17
N ALA A 69 -33.33 -14.83 27.43
CA ALA A 69 -33.10 -15.77 26.33
C ALA A 69 -32.52 -15.14 25.05
N SER A 70 -32.42 -13.81 24.98
CA SER A 70 -31.86 -13.07 23.84
C SER A 70 -30.33 -13.01 23.83
N LEU A 71 -29.67 -13.11 25.00
CA LEU A 71 -28.20 -13.06 25.09
C LEU A 71 -27.55 -14.28 24.43
N TRP A 72 -28.13 -15.47 24.58
CA TRP A 72 -27.52 -16.71 24.06
C TRP A 72 -27.61 -16.83 22.53
N TYR A 73 -28.69 -16.34 21.92
CA TYR A 73 -28.76 -16.22 20.46
C TYR A 73 -27.76 -15.22 19.93
N VAL A 74 -27.57 -14.09 20.62
CA VAL A 74 -26.52 -13.12 20.29
C VAL A 74 -25.15 -13.79 20.40
N VAL A 75 -24.86 -14.52 21.48
CA VAL A 75 -23.59 -15.26 21.64
C VAL A 75 -23.36 -16.28 20.52
N ILE A 76 -24.36 -17.08 20.15
CA ILE A 76 -24.23 -18.07 19.07
C ILE A 76 -24.03 -17.41 17.70
N ILE A 77 -24.82 -16.37 17.43
CA ILE A 77 -24.69 -15.56 16.21
C ILE A 77 -23.30 -14.89 16.18
N ASP A 78 -22.75 -14.49 17.33
CA ASP A 78 -21.48 -13.77 17.45
C ASP A 78 -20.27 -14.68 17.35
N GLU A 79 -20.24 -15.76 18.11
CA GLU A 79 -19.15 -16.73 18.10
C GLU A 79 -19.14 -17.50 16.77
N SER A 80 -20.29 -18.05 16.34
CA SER A 80 -20.30 -18.99 15.21
C SER A 80 -20.48 -18.36 13.83
N ILE A 81 -21.18 -17.22 13.69
CA ILE A 81 -21.47 -16.61 12.38
C ILE A 81 -20.73 -15.28 12.20
N GLY A 82 -20.69 -14.45 13.24
CA GLY A 82 -20.06 -13.13 13.22
C GLY A 82 -18.53 -13.18 13.30
N SER A 83 -17.96 -14.20 13.94
CA SER A 83 -16.52 -14.35 14.13
C SER A 83 -15.95 -15.50 13.29
N ASP A 84 -16.44 -16.73 13.46
CA ASP A 84 -15.81 -17.91 12.88
C ASP A 84 -15.89 -17.98 11.34
N VAL A 85 -17.05 -17.64 10.75
CA VAL A 85 -17.22 -17.71 9.29
C VAL A 85 -16.35 -16.69 8.56
N PRO A 86 -16.32 -15.39 8.94
CA PRO A 86 -15.38 -14.44 8.36
C PRO A 86 -13.91 -14.85 8.53
N CYS A 87 -13.50 -15.32 9.72
CA CYS A 87 -12.12 -15.76 9.95
C CYS A 87 -11.73 -16.92 9.03
N ARG A 88 -12.60 -17.90 8.87
CA ARG A 88 -12.38 -19.02 7.95
C ARG A 88 -12.34 -18.55 6.51
N TYR A 89 -13.26 -17.67 6.12
CA TYR A 89 -13.28 -17.10 4.77
C TYR A 89 -11.97 -16.36 4.45
N GLU A 90 -11.38 -15.63 5.40
CA GLU A 90 -10.04 -15.04 5.23
C GLU A 90 -8.95 -16.10 4.96
N GLU A 91 -9.07 -17.30 5.52
CA GLU A 91 -8.10 -18.39 5.31
C GLU A 91 -8.32 -19.16 4.00
N THR A 92 -9.57 -19.34 3.58
CA THR A 92 -9.94 -20.23 2.46
C THR A 92 -10.24 -19.48 1.16
N ASN A 93 -10.63 -18.21 1.28
CA ASN A 93 -11.22 -17.37 0.24
C ASN A 93 -12.40 -18.02 -0.50
N ASP A 94 -13.20 -18.85 0.19
CA ASP A 94 -14.38 -19.51 -0.39
C ASP A 94 -15.66 -18.68 -0.14
N PRO A 95 -16.25 -18.02 -1.16
CA PRO A 95 -17.43 -17.18 -0.99
C PRO A 95 -18.69 -17.98 -0.60
N GLU A 96 -18.71 -19.30 -0.76
CA GLU A 96 -19.84 -20.13 -0.33
C GLU A 96 -19.98 -20.16 1.20
N ASP A 97 -18.89 -19.98 1.95
CA ASP A 97 -18.92 -19.83 3.41
C ASP A 97 -19.76 -18.60 3.81
N LEU A 98 -19.55 -17.46 3.12
CA LEU A 98 -20.30 -16.22 3.34
C LEU A 98 -21.78 -16.36 2.93
N ARG A 99 -22.07 -17.02 1.80
CA ARG A 99 -23.45 -17.25 1.34
C ARG A 99 -24.22 -18.19 2.28
N ALA A 100 -23.55 -19.20 2.82
CA ALA A 100 -24.13 -20.09 3.82
C ALA A 100 -24.47 -19.31 5.10
N ALA A 101 -23.56 -18.47 5.59
CA ALA A 101 -23.82 -17.61 6.75
C ALA A 101 -25.03 -16.70 6.55
N ILE A 102 -25.18 -16.04 5.39
CA ILE A 102 -26.38 -15.24 5.07
C ILE A 102 -27.64 -16.09 5.14
N THR A 103 -27.62 -17.29 4.53
CA THR A 103 -28.77 -18.21 4.52
C THR A 103 -29.17 -18.59 5.94
N ILE A 104 -28.19 -18.82 6.81
CA ILE A 104 -28.44 -19.19 8.21
C ILE A 104 -28.94 -18.00 9.02
N CYS A 105 -28.37 -16.80 8.84
CA CYS A 105 -28.90 -15.56 9.43
C CYS A 105 -30.39 -15.37 9.10
N TRP A 106 -30.79 -15.62 7.85
CA TRP A 106 -32.18 -15.58 7.44
C TRP A 106 -33.02 -16.70 8.03
N GLN A 107 -32.48 -17.91 8.16
CA GLN A 107 -33.18 -19.03 8.81
C GLN A 107 -33.47 -18.71 10.28
N VAL A 108 -32.50 -18.17 11.02
CA VAL A 108 -32.68 -17.69 12.40
C VAL A 108 -33.78 -16.62 12.46
N PHE A 109 -33.80 -15.69 11.50
CA PHE A 109 -34.84 -14.66 11.42
C PHE A 109 -36.25 -15.25 11.20
N PHE A 110 -36.41 -16.19 10.27
CA PHE A 110 -37.71 -16.77 9.93
C PHE A 110 -38.21 -17.80 10.95
N GLU A 111 -37.32 -18.50 11.64
CA GLU A 111 -37.66 -19.45 12.70
C GLU A 111 -38.10 -18.79 14.03
N GLU A 112 -38.03 -17.46 14.10
CA GLU A 112 -38.57 -16.60 15.17
C GLU A 112 -39.85 -15.84 14.72
N PRO A 113 -40.97 -16.54 14.43
CA PRO A 113 -42.20 -15.91 13.94
C PRO A 113 -42.97 -15.09 15.00
N ARG A 114 -42.46 -14.95 16.24
CA ARG A 114 -43.03 -14.09 17.30
C ARG A 114 -42.40 -12.70 17.41
N ASN A 115 -41.78 -12.23 16.33
CA ASN A 115 -41.55 -10.82 15.96
C ASN A 115 -42.33 -9.77 16.80
N ALA A 116 -41.68 -9.04 17.73
CA ALA A 116 -41.97 -7.62 18.00
C ALA A 116 -41.05 -6.96 19.05
N GLU A 117 -40.63 -7.69 20.09
CA GLU A 117 -40.14 -7.06 21.34
C GLU A 117 -38.63 -7.18 21.63
N HIS A 118 -37.84 -7.92 20.84
CA HIS A 118 -36.41 -8.11 21.13
C HIS A 118 -35.52 -7.15 20.33
N GLU A 119 -35.22 -5.98 20.92
CA GLU A 119 -34.35 -4.95 20.35
C GLU A 119 -32.93 -5.47 20.01
N ALA A 120 -32.36 -6.36 20.83
CA ALA A 120 -31.00 -6.88 20.64
C ALA A 120 -30.80 -7.62 19.30
N LEU A 121 -31.74 -8.49 18.91
CA LEU A 121 -31.66 -9.23 17.63
C LEU A 121 -31.89 -8.32 16.41
N ARG A 122 -32.71 -7.28 16.56
CA ARG A 122 -32.96 -6.27 15.52
C ARG A 122 -31.77 -5.36 15.25
N VAL A 123 -30.86 -5.25 16.20
CA VAL A 123 -29.58 -4.56 16.04
C VAL A 123 -28.51 -5.53 15.53
N ARG A 124 -28.41 -6.73 16.11
CA ARG A 124 -27.28 -7.64 15.86
C ARG A 124 -27.34 -8.37 14.52
N LEU A 125 -28.51 -8.84 14.11
CA LEU A 125 -28.63 -9.59 12.86
C LEU A 125 -28.30 -8.74 11.61
N PRO A 126 -28.84 -7.52 11.45
CA PRO A 126 -28.47 -6.68 10.32
C PRO A 126 -27.00 -6.25 10.38
N PHE A 127 -26.41 -6.10 11.58
CA PHE A 127 -24.97 -5.82 11.72
C PHE A 127 -24.10 -6.92 11.11
N ILE A 128 -24.43 -8.19 11.35
CA ILE A 128 -23.69 -9.34 10.80
C ILE A 128 -23.95 -9.52 9.32
N LEU A 129 -25.22 -9.44 8.90
CA LEU A 129 -25.57 -9.49 7.47
C LEU A 129 -24.87 -8.40 6.67
N ARG A 130 -24.74 -7.19 7.22
CA ARG A 130 -23.95 -6.11 6.63
C ARG A 130 -22.47 -6.48 6.50
N THR A 131 -21.86 -7.03 7.54
CA THR A 131 -20.45 -7.44 7.52
C THR A 131 -20.20 -8.48 6.42
N ILE A 132 -21.03 -9.52 6.38
CA ILE A 132 -20.91 -10.60 5.39
C ILE A 132 -21.15 -10.10 3.96
N THR A 133 -22.12 -9.20 3.75
CA THR A 133 -22.40 -8.64 2.42
C THR A 133 -21.33 -7.66 1.94
N LEU A 134 -20.62 -6.96 2.84
CA LEU A 134 -19.45 -6.19 2.45
C LEU A 134 -18.29 -7.09 1.99
N LEU A 135 -18.02 -8.18 2.70
CA LEU A 135 -16.99 -9.15 2.28
C LEU A 135 -17.33 -9.77 0.91
N LEU A 136 -18.59 -10.12 0.67
CA LEU A 136 -19.03 -10.59 -0.66
C LEU A 136 -18.87 -9.53 -1.74
N TYR A 137 -19.09 -8.25 -1.42
CA TYR A 137 -18.85 -7.15 -2.35
C TYR A 137 -17.36 -7.05 -2.71
N GLU A 138 -16.46 -7.21 -1.74
CA GLU A 138 -15.01 -7.10 -1.93
C GLU A 138 -14.48 -8.16 -2.91
N GLU A 139 -15.01 -9.38 -2.87
CA GLU A 139 -14.65 -10.42 -3.84
C GLU A 139 -15.28 -10.22 -5.22
N SER A 140 -16.57 -9.90 -5.24
CA SER A 140 -17.35 -9.98 -6.48
C SER A 140 -17.44 -8.66 -7.24
N GLY A 141 -17.17 -7.54 -6.57
CA GLY A 141 -17.41 -6.19 -7.07
C GLY A 141 -18.91 -5.89 -7.32
N ASN A 142 -19.82 -6.75 -6.89
CA ASN A 142 -21.24 -6.65 -7.22
C ASN A 142 -21.93 -5.52 -6.46
N LEU A 143 -22.38 -4.49 -7.19
CA LEU A 143 -23.07 -3.33 -6.63
C LEU A 143 -24.33 -3.67 -5.83
N GLY A 144 -24.97 -4.83 -6.08
CA GLY A 144 -26.11 -5.28 -5.27
C GLY A 144 -25.72 -5.59 -3.82
N ASP A 145 -24.51 -6.09 -3.58
CA ASP A 145 -24.06 -6.50 -2.25
C ASP A 145 -23.77 -5.28 -1.36
N ILE A 146 -23.17 -4.22 -1.92
CA ILE A 146 -22.97 -2.95 -1.20
C ILE A 146 -24.30 -2.21 -0.93
N GLU A 147 -25.30 -2.37 -1.79
CA GLU A 147 -26.65 -1.85 -1.54
C GLU A 147 -27.36 -2.60 -0.42
N MET A 148 -27.21 -3.93 -0.37
CA MET A 148 -27.72 -4.74 0.74
C MET A 148 -27.03 -4.37 2.05
N ALA A 149 -25.71 -4.23 2.07
CA ALA A 149 -24.98 -3.79 3.26
C ALA A 149 -25.47 -2.44 3.79
N ALA A 150 -25.68 -1.46 2.91
CA ALA A 150 -26.23 -0.16 3.28
C ALA A 150 -27.67 -0.26 3.81
N SER A 151 -28.49 -1.15 3.22
CA SER A 151 -29.85 -1.43 3.70
C SER A 151 -29.86 -2.02 5.10
N TYR A 152 -29.03 -3.03 5.36
CA TYR A 152 -28.92 -3.65 6.68
C TYR A 152 -28.43 -2.66 7.74
N SER A 153 -27.40 -1.86 7.42
CA SER A 153 -26.90 -0.80 8.32
C SER A 153 -28.01 0.19 8.71
N ARG A 154 -28.84 0.58 7.74
CA ARG A 154 -29.97 1.49 7.97
C ARG A 154 -31.06 0.85 8.85
N GLN A 155 -31.30 -0.44 8.72
CA GLN A 155 -32.33 -1.17 9.48
C GLN A 155 -32.02 -1.23 10.99
N VAL A 156 -30.74 -1.12 11.38
CA VAL A 156 -30.34 -1.11 12.79
C VAL A 156 -30.78 0.16 13.51
N LEU A 157 -30.68 1.32 12.86
CA LEU A 157 -30.80 2.64 13.50
C LEU A 157 -32.07 2.87 14.33
N PRO A 158 -33.28 2.45 13.89
CA PRO A 158 -34.50 2.66 14.67
C PRO A 158 -34.55 1.89 15.99
N PHE A 159 -33.71 0.86 16.15
CA PHE A 159 -33.72 -0.05 17.30
C PHE A 159 -32.54 0.17 18.25
N VAL A 160 -31.67 1.14 17.96
CA VAL A 160 -30.59 1.53 18.87
C VAL A 160 -31.14 2.60 19.80
N PRO A 161 -31.25 2.36 21.12
CA PRO A 161 -31.69 3.37 22.06
C PRO A 161 -30.74 4.57 22.09
N ASN A 162 -31.23 5.73 22.53
CA ASN A 162 -30.43 6.97 22.56
C ASN A 162 -29.46 7.04 23.75
N ASP A 163 -29.62 6.15 24.72
CA ASP A 163 -29.06 6.18 26.07
C ASP A 163 -28.04 5.06 26.35
N ILE A 164 -27.77 4.18 25.38
CA ILE A 164 -26.68 3.19 25.49
C ILE A 164 -25.37 3.84 25.04
N GLU A 165 -24.33 3.64 25.84
CA GLU A 165 -22.93 4.06 25.64
C GLU A 165 -22.35 3.62 24.27
N ASP A 166 -23.01 2.68 23.59
CA ASP A 166 -22.57 2.06 22.33
C ASP A 166 -23.38 2.47 21.08
N ARG A 167 -24.22 3.51 21.17
CA ARG A 167 -24.96 4.05 20.00
C ARG A 167 -24.04 4.48 18.86
N ALA A 168 -22.82 4.87 19.18
CA ALA A 168 -21.84 5.35 18.22
C ALA A 168 -21.38 4.27 17.22
N ASN A 169 -21.37 2.99 17.61
CA ASN A 169 -20.91 1.88 16.76
C ASN A 169 -21.80 1.69 15.51
N PRO A 170 -23.13 1.51 15.64
CA PRO A 170 -24.01 1.38 14.47
C PRO A 170 -24.01 2.60 13.54
N LEU A 171 -23.84 3.81 14.10
CA LEU A 171 -23.78 5.04 13.32
C LEU A 171 -22.49 5.14 12.50
N ASP A 172 -21.34 4.85 13.12
CA ASP A 172 -20.04 4.82 12.43
C ASP A 172 -20.00 3.72 11.36
N GLU A 173 -20.53 2.54 11.66
CA GLU A 173 -20.59 1.42 10.72
C GLU A 173 -21.42 1.75 9.48
N PHE A 174 -22.56 2.42 9.68
CA PHE A 174 -23.37 2.86 8.55
C PHE A 174 -22.66 3.95 7.75
N ALA A 175 -22.01 4.91 8.43
CA ALA A 175 -21.20 5.90 7.76
C ALA A 175 -20.09 5.24 6.92
N ARG A 176 -19.34 4.27 7.43
CA ARG A 176 -18.31 3.55 6.66
C ARG A 176 -18.90 2.81 5.45
N THR A 177 -20.03 2.13 5.63
CA THR A 177 -20.73 1.43 4.53
C THR A 177 -21.15 2.41 3.42
N LEU A 178 -21.65 3.59 3.78
CA LEU A 178 -21.97 4.65 2.83
C LEU A 178 -20.73 5.22 2.15
N PHE A 179 -19.58 5.27 2.83
CA PHE A 179 -18.34 5.75 2.26
C PHE A 179 -17.85 4.82 1.14
N LYS A 180 -17.81 3.51 1.39
CA LYS A 180 -17.51 2.50 0.36
C LYS A 180 -18.49 2.62 -0.82
N LYS A 181 -19.78 2.82 -0.54
CA LYS A 181 -20.79 3.02 -1.60
C LYS A 181 -20.52 4.28 -2.43
N TYR A 182 -20.14 5.37 -1.79
CA TYR A 182 -19.79 6.62 -2.47
C TYR A 182 -18.55 6.46 -3.37
N GLN A 183 -17.52 5.74 -2.93
CA GLN A 183 -16.32 5.49 -3.75
C GLN A 183 -16.65 4.80 -5.07
N VAL A 184 -17.64 3.91 -5.08
CA VAL A 184 -17.95 3.07 -6.22
C VAL A 184 -18.96 3.73 -7.15
N GLN A 185 -19.99 4.37 -6.59
CA GLN A 185 -21.08 4.96 -7.37
C GLN A 185 -20.88 6.45 -7.65
N GLU A 186 -19.98 7.11 -6.93
CA GLU A 186 -19.72 8.55 -6.96
C GLU A 186 -20.98 9.42 -6.76
N ASN A 187 -22.03 8.88 -6.14
CA ASN A 187 -23.29 9.58 -5.94
C ASN A 187 -23.16 10.66 -4.83
N PRO A 188 -23.23 11.95 -5.18
CA PRO A 188 -22.99 13.04 -4.23
C PRO A 188 -24.06 13.14 -3.13
N ASP A 189 -25.27 12.61 -3.35
CA ASP A 189 -26.36 12.65 -2.38
C ASP A 189 -26.05 11.84 -1.10
N ILE A 190 -25.05 10.95 -1.17
CA ILE A 190 -24.60 10.14 -0.03
C ILE A 190 -23.77 10.97 0.96
N LEU A 191 -23.00 11.97 0.47
CA LEU A 191 -22.05 12.72 1.29
C LEU A 191 -22.70 13.42 2.51
N PRO A 192 -23.84 14.14 2.39
CA PRO A 192 -24.47 14.78 3.54
C PRO A 192 -24.94 13.77 4.61
N VAL A 193 -25.42 12.60 4.18
CA VAL A 193 -25.90 11.55 5.08
C VAL A 193 -24.73 10.95 5.85
N GLY A 194 -23.64 10.59 5.17
CA GLY A 194 -22.43 10.07 5.79
C GLY A 194 -21.80 11.03 6.80
N ILE A 195 -21.76 12.33 6.49
CA ILE A 195 -21.28 13.39 7.39
C ILE A 195 -22.16 13.50 8.64
N SER A 196 -23.48 13.47 8.49
CA SER A 196 -24.40 13.52 9.62
C SER A 196 -24.20 12.34 10.55
N LEU A 197 -24.16 11.11 10.00
CA LEU A 197 -23.96 9.89 10.77
C LEU A 197 -22.61 9.88 11.50
N SER A 198 -21.54 10.35 10.85
CA SER A 198 -20.21 10.45 11.47
C SER A 198 -20.20 11.45 12.64
N ARG A 199 -20.89 12.60 12.50
CA ARG A 199 -21.03 13.58 13.59
C ARG A 199 -21.85 13.04 14.76
N ASP A 200 -22.93 12.32 14.46
CA ASP A 200 -23.77 11.68 15.49
C ASP A 200 -22.99 10.58 16.22
N ALA A 201 -22.18 9.79 15.50
CA ALA A 201 -21.31 8.78 16.08
C ALA A 201 -20.28 9.40 17.04
N ILE A 202 -19.59 10.46 16.62
CA ILE A 202 -18.64 11.18 17.48
C ILE A 202 -19.34 11.74 18.72
N SER A 203 -20.53 12.33 18.56
CA SER A 203 -21.29 12.92 19.68
C SER A 203 -21.77 11.86 20.68
N ALA A 204 -22.01 10.63 20.22
CA ALA A 204 -22.36 9.49 21.06
C ALA A 204 -21.14 8.74 21.64
N THR A 205 -19.92 9.19 21.37
CA THR A 205 -18.68 8.57 21.86
C THR A 205 -18.18 9.28 23.11
N PRO A 206 -18.00 8.59 24.25
CA PRO A 206 -17.39 9.19 25.45
C PRO A 206 -15.96 9.69 25.20
N GLU A 207 -15.56 10.73 25.92
CA GLU A 207 -14.18 11.21 25.91
C GLU A 207 -13.22 10.13 26.41
N GLY A 208 -12.09 9.93 25.73
CA GLY A 208 -11.13 8.87 26.04
C GLY A 208 -11.48 7.47 25.53
N HIS A 209 -12.60 7.30 24.81
CA HIS A 209 -12.94 6.02 24.19
C HIS A 209 -11.90 5.62 23.11
N PRO A 210 -11.43 4.36 23.05
CA PRO A 210 -10.39 3.92 22.11
C PRO A 210 -10.70 4.18 20.62
N GLU A 211 -11.97 4.09 20.23
CA GLU A 211 -12.44 4.33 18.85
C GLU A 211 -12.68 5.80 18.49
N LEU A 212 -12.60 6.73 19.45
CA LEU A 212 -12.84 8.16 19.18
C LEU A 212 -11.89 8.74 18.11
N PRO A 213 -10.57 8.47 18.12
CA PRO A 213 -9.66 8.96 17.07
C PRO A 213 -10.09 8.51 15.67
N ALA A 214 -10.48 7.23 15.52
CA ALA A 214 -10.91 6.68 14.25
C ALA A 214 -12.19 7.34 13.74
N ARG A 215 -13.21 7.48 14.60
CA ARG A 215 -14.48 8.15 14.24
C ARG A 215 -14.28 9.61 13.82
N VAL A 216 -13.39 10.33 14.51
CA VAL A 216 -13.05 11.72 14.17
C VAL A 216 -12.32 11.80 12.82
N ALA A 217 -11.37 10.90 12.55
CA ALA A 217 -10.68 10.84 11.26
C ALA A 217 -11.62 10.49 10.10
N ASN A 218 -12.59 9.59 10.31
CA ASN A 218 -13.63 9.25 9.33
C ASN A 218 -14.44 10.48 8.92
N LEU A 219 -14.80 11.34 9.89
CA LEU A 219 -15.46 12.61 9.58
C LEU A 219 -14.58 13.52 8.73
N GLY A 220 -13.29 13.65 9.06
CA GLY A 220 -12.34 14.46 8.30
C GLY A 220 -12.28 14.04 6.83
N ALA A 221 -12.33 12.74 6.59
CA ALA A 221 -12.34 12.21 5.24
C ALA A 221 -13.64 12.44 4.46
N TRP A 222 -14.80 12.28 5.09
CA TRP A 222 -16.08 12.65 4.47
C TRP A 222 -16.09 14.11 4.01
N LEU A 223 -15.55 15.00 4.84
CA LEU A 223 -15.44 16.43 4.56
C LEU A 223 -14.48 16.69 3.39
N LEU A 224 -13.34 16.00 3.34
CA LEU A 224 -12.42 16.06 2.19
C LEU A 224 -13.11 15.66 0.88
N ARG A 225 -13.86 14.54 0.87
CA ARG A 225 -14.60 14.10 -0.33
C ARG A 225 -15.66 15.11 -0.78
N ARG A 226 -16.33 15.75 0.18
CA ARG A 226 -17.28 16.81 -0.14
C ARG A 226 -16.58 18.03 -0.73
N TYR A 227 -15.47 18.46 -0.16
CA TYR A 227 -14.62 19.53 -0.69
C TYR A 227 -14.15 19.23 -2.12
N GLU A 228 -13.66 18.02 -2.41
CA GLU A 228 -13.19 17.65 -3.75
C GLU A 228 -14.29 17.78 -4.83
N ARG A 229 -15.56 17.66 -4.43
CA ARG A 229 -16.71 17.80 -5.33
C ARG A 229 -17.19 19.23 -5.49
N ASN A 230 -17.28 19.99 -4.40
CA ASN A 230 -17.94 21.30 -4.41
C ASN A 230 -16.98 22.50 -4.27
N GLY A 231 -15.69 22.25 -4.00
CA GLY A 231 -14.68 23.29 -3.78
C GLY A 231 -14.89 24.10 -2.49
N ASN A 232 -15.72 23.64 -1.54
CA ASN A 232 -16.03 24.38 -0.32
C ASN A 232 -14.84 24.35 0.65
N THR A 233 -14.10 25.45 0.72
CA THR A 233 -12.90 25.58 1.56
C THR A 233 -13.17 25.43 3.05
N ASN A 234 -14.41 25.66 3.51
CA ASN A 234 -14.77 25.39 4.91
C ASN A 234 -14.78 23.89 5.23
N ASP A 235 -15.17 23.05 4.27
CA ASP A 235 -15.12 21.59 4.45
C ASP A 235 -13.68 21.11 4.53
N LEU A 236 -12.78 21.68 3.73
CA LEU A 236 -11.35 21.36 3.80
C LEU A 236 -10.73 21.78 5.13
N ARG A 237 -11.07 22.98 5.64
CA ARG A 237 -10.59 23.45 6.95
C ARG A 237 -11.08 22.55 8.08
N GLU A 238 -12.38 22.23 8.09
CA GLU A 238 -12.95 21.30 9.08
C GLU A 238 -12.31 19.91 8.95
N ALA A 239 -12.04 19.42 7.74
CA ALA A 239 -11.36 18.14 7.52
C ALA A 239 -9.97 18.09 8.18
N ILE A 240 -9.19 19.16 8.02
CA ILE A 240 -7.86 19.31 8.63
C ILE A 240 -7.99 19.31 10.15
N GLU A 241 -8.84 20.17 10.71
CA GLU A 241 -9.06 20.27 12.16
C GLU A 241 -9.46 18.93 12.78
N LYS A 242 -10.35 18.16 12.13
CA LYS A 242 -10.73 16.83 12.61
C LYS A 242 -9.59 15.83 12.50
N THR A 243 -8.82 15.84 11.42
CA THR A 243 -7.70 14.92 11.25
C THR A 243 -6.57 15.21 12.26
N GLU A 244 -6.29 16.48 12.54
CA GLU A 244 -5.34 16.90 13.58
C GLU A 244 -5.83 16.50 14.99
N LEU A 245 -7.12 16.70 15.27
CA LEU A 245 -7.71 16.23 16.53
C LEU A 245 -7.56 14.72 16.68
N ALA A 246 -7.87 13.94 15.64
CA ALA A 246 -7.70 12.49 15.66
C ALA A 246 -6.24 12.09 15.97
N ILE A 247 -5.26 12.76 15.37
CA ILE A 247 -3.83 12.53 15.66
C ILE A 247 -3.49 12.87 17.11
N SER A 248 -4.02 13.98 17.64
CA SER A 248 -3.74 14.42 19.01
C SER A 248 -4.30 13.50 20.10
N LEU A 249 -5.35 12.74 19.76
CA LEU A 249 -5.98 11.76 20.65
C LEU A 249 -5.25 10.41 20.68
N LEU A 250 -4.29 10.20 19.76
CA LEU A 250 -3.47 8.99 19.72
C LEU A 250 -2.19 9.15 20.55
N ASP A 251 -1.76 8.07 21.19
CA ASP A 251 -0.39 7.99 21.72
C ASP A 251 0.64 8.14 20.57
N LYS A 252 1.79 8.75 20.86
CA LYS A 252 2.83 9.06 19.86
C LYS A 252 3.39 7.84 19.12
N ASP A 253 3.22 6.64 19.70
CA ASP A 253 3.67 5.38 19.13
C ASP A 253 2.52 4.57 18.51
N ASN A 254 1.33 5.16 18.34
CA ASN A 254 0.18 4.49 17.76
C ASN A 254 0.27 4.48 16.22
N PHE A 255 0.31 3.28 15.63
CA PHE A 255 0.47 3.09 14.19
C PHE A 255 -0.65 3.68 13.33
N ASN A 256 -1.87 3.84 13.87
CA ASN A 256 -2.97 4.51 13.17
C ASN A 256 -2.65 5.97 12.85
N GLN A 257 -1.69 6.56 13.59
CA GLN A 257 -1.21 7.91 13.33
C GLN A 257 -0.67 8.05 11.90
N LEU A 258 0.02 7.03 11.35
CA LEU A 258 0.58 7.11 10.01
C LEU A 258 -0.50 7.32 8.94
N ARG A 259 -1.65 6.62 9.08
CA ARG A 259 -2.80 6.77 8.15
C ARG A 259 -3.42 8.17 8.24
N PHE A 260 -3.58 8.70 9.45
CA PHE A 260 -4.12 10.05 9.64
C PHE A 260 -3.16 11.12 9.11
N LEU A 261 -1.85 10.91 9.27
CA LEU A 261 -0.81 11.80 8.72
C LEU A 261 -0.81 11.80 7.18
N THR A 262 -1.06 10.67 6.52
CA THR A 262 -1.22 10.62 5.05
C THR A 262 -2.39 11.47 4.59
N ASN A 263 -3.57 11.28 5.21
CA ASN A 263 -4.76 12.05 4.88
C ASN A 263 -4.57 13.56 5.15
N LEU A 264 -3.94 13.89 6.27
CA LEU A 264 -3.57 15.26 6.60
C LEU A 264 -2.63 15.85 5.54
N GLY A 265 -1.61 15.11 5.09
CA GLY A 265 -0.71 15.53 4.03
C GLY A 265 -1.43 15.93 2.74
N ILE A 266 -2.42 15.14 2.31
CA ILE A 266 -3.26 15.44 1.14
C ILE A 266 -4.09 16.70 1.37
N MET A 267 -4.78 16.80 2.51
CA MET A 267 -5.63 17.96 2.82
C MET A 267 -4.81 19.26 2.87
N LEU A 268 -3.64 19.21 3.52
CA LEU A 268 -2.73 20.35 3.62
C LEU A 268 -2.17 20.75 2.26
N PHE A 269 -1.86 19.79 1.39
CA PHE A 269 -1.45 20.10 0.01
C PHE A 269 -2.56 20.79 -0.78
N ARG A 270 -3.82 20.31 -0.68
CA ARG A 270 -4.97 20.94 -1.34
C ARG A 270 -5.24 22.36 -0.84
N GLN A 271 -5.03 22.61 0.45
CA GLN A 271 -5.21 23.94 1.02
C GLN A 271 -4.17 24.92 0.46
N LEU A 272 -2.93 24.47 0.32
CA LEU A 272 -1.85 25.26 -0.29
C LEU A 272 -2.14 25.61 -1.74
N GLU A 273 -2.62 24.65 -2.55
CA GLU A 273 -2.98 24.90 -3.96
C GLU A 273 -4.01 26.04 -4.10
N LEU A 274 -4.88 26.23 -3.11
CA LEU A 274 -5.93 27.24 -3.16
C LEU A 274 -5.56 28.62 -2.59
N THR A 275 -4.66 28.68 -1.60
CA THR A 275 -4.53 29.87 -0.74
C THR A 275 -3.11 30.35 -0.50
N TRP A 276 -2.10 29.79 -1.18
CA TRP A 276 -0.70 30.07 -0.90
C TRP A 276 -0.32 31.56 -0.88
N ASP A 277 0.07 32.04 0.30
CA ASP A 277 0.72 33.33 0.54
C ASP A 277 1.89 33.14 1.52
N GLU A 278 3.11 33.36 1.04
CA GLU A 278 4.36 33.26 1.81
C GLU A 278 4.41 34.18 3.03
N ASN A 279 3.58 35.23 3.07
CA ASN A 279 3.56 36.20 4.15
C ASN A 279 2.43 35.96 5.16
N ASP A 280 1.62 34.93 4.98
CA ASP A 280 0.52 34.58 5.88
C ASP A 280 1.04 33.75 7.08
N PRO A 281 0.98 34.27 8.31
CA PRO A 281 1.44 33.56 9.50
C PRO A 281 0.65 32.28 9.80
N GLU A 282 -0.63 32.19 9.39
CA GLU A 282 -1.45 30.99 9.56
C GLU A 282 -0.91 29.85 8.68
N GLN A 283 -0.42 30.17 7.48
CA GLN A 283 0.18 29.19 6.57
C GLN A 283 1.58 28.76 7.01
N ALA A 284 2.30 29.61 7.74
CA ALA A 284 3.57 29.28 8.39
C ALA A 284 3.41 28.34 9.59
N GLU A 285 2.31 28.43 10.34
CA GLU A 285 1.97 27.49 11.42
C GLU A 285 1.57 26.12 10.87
N ILE A 286 0.81 26.10 9.77
CA ILE A 286 0.51 24.87 9.03
C ILE A 286 1.82 24.26 8.46
N MET A 287 2.82 25.07 8.10
CA MET A 287 4.16 24.57 7.79
C MET A 287 4.90 23.91 8.95
N ALA A 288 4.67 24.39 10.18
CA ALA A 288 5.28 23.82 11.37
C ALA A 288 4.66 22.46 11.74
N SER A 289 3.33 22.32 11.65
CA SER A 289 2.63 21.03 11.88
C SER A 289 3.04 19.95 10.84
N ARG A 290 3.44 20.37 9.64
CA ARG A 290 3.97 19.49 8.57
C ARG A 290 5.36 18.92 8.84
N ALA A 291 6.19 19.61 9.62
CA ALA A 291 7.48 19.06 10.05
C ALA A 291 7.28 17.86 11.00
N ASP A 292 6.14 17.80 11.71
CA ASP A 292 5.79 16.68 12.57
C ASP A 292 5.26 15.47 11.77
N ILE A 293 4.69 15.64 10.57
CA ILE A 293 4.44 14.54 9.61
C ILE A 293 5.75 13.82 9.27
N GLY A 294 6.81 14.59 8.97
CA GLY A 294 8.16 14.06 8.71
C GLY A 294 8.79 13.35 9.91
N LYS A 295 8.42 13.71 11.15
CA LYS A 295 8.86 13.03 12.37
C LYS A 295 8.05 11.77 12.67
N GLY A 296 6.72 11.79 12.46
CA GLY A 296 5.83 10.62 12.61
C GLY A 296 6.13 9.50 11.60
N LEU A 297 6.59 9.87 10.41
CA LEU A 297 7.13 8.95 9.39
C LEU A 297 8.38 8.17 9.86
N HIS A 298 9.12 8.66 10.87
CA HIS A 298 10.37 8.03 11.26
C HIS A 298 10.18 6.83 12.20
N VAL A 299 9.05 6.73 12.90
CA VAL A 299 8.81 5.73 13.95
C VAL A 299 7.90 4.57 13.44
N ASN A 300 7.00 4.82 12.48
CA ASN A 300 5.93 3.88 12.13
C ASN A 300 5.97 3.32 10.69
N SER A 301 6.88 3.79 9.82
CA SER A 301 6.87 3.43 8.39
C SER A 301 7.46 2.06 8.04
N ILE A 302 8.10 1.37 8.98
CA ILE A 302 8.63 0.01 8.78
C ILE A 302 7.50 -1.03 8.84
N ALA A 303 6.50 -0.81 9.70
CA ALA A 303 5.32 -1.67 9.83
C ALA A 303 4.38 -1.58 8.62
N HIS A 304 4.46 -0.48 7.85
CA HIS A 304 3.67 -0.30 6.64
C HIS A 304 4.44 0.44 5.53
N PRO A 305 5.31 -0.28 4.79
CA PRO A 305 6.25 0.34 3.85
C PRO A 305 5.58 1.15 2.73
N LEU A 306 4.50 0.63 2.12
CA LEU A 306 3.78 1.33 1.05
C LEU A 306 3.15 2.64 1.52
N LEU A 307 2.38 2.61 2.61
CA LEU A 307 1.81 3.82 3.22
C LEU A 307 2.90 4.80 3.68
N GLY A 308 4.02 4.30 4.20
CA GLY A 308 5.18 5.12 4.55
C GLY A 308 5.77 5.85 3.35
N ILE A 309 5.91 5.17 2.20
CA ILE A 309 6.40 5.78 0.95
C ILE A 309 5.40 6.83 0.44
N GLU A 310 4.10 6.55 0.48
CA GLU A 310 3.05 7.50 0.05
C GLU A 310 3.01 8.75 0.92
N ALA A 311 2.99 8.59 2.24
CA ALA A 311 3.04 9.69 3.19
C ALA A 311 4.32 10.51 3.05
N ALA A 312 5.47 9.84 2.86
CA ALA A 312 6.73 10.53 2.60
C ALA A 312 6.66 11.34 1.31
N ARG A 313 6.03 10.83 0.25
CA ARG A 313 5.87 11.53 -1.02
C ARG A 313 5.05 12.80 -0.88
N ASP A 314 3.96 12.77 -0.13
CA ASP A 314 3.13 13.95 0.07
C ASP A 314 3.86 15.01 0.89
N ALA A 315 4.58 14.60 1.94
CA ALA A 315 5.47 15.51 2.67
C ALA A 315 6.60 16.08 1.78
N ILE A 316 7.22 15.26 0.92
CA ILE A 316 8.24 15.70 -0.05
C ILE A 316 7.67 16.74 -1.02
N ARG A 317 6.46 16.53 -1.54
CA ARG A 317 5.78 17.48 -2.43
C ARG A 317 5.59 18.84 -1.75
N ILE A 318 5.21 18.83 -0.48
CA ILE A 318 5.01 20.07 0.28
C ILE A 318 6.35 20.76 0.54
N PHE A 319 7.38 20.04 1.01
CA PHE A 319 8.71 20.63 1.22
C PHE A 319 9.31 21.21 -0.07
N LYS A 320 9.10 20.54 -1.21
CA LYS A 320 9.48 21.03 -2.54
C LYS A 320 8.79 22.34 -2.88
N PHE A 321 7.48 22.42 -2.68
CA PHE A 321 6.69 23.61 -2.97
C PHE A 321 7.18 24.84 -2.19
N HIS A 322 7.71 24.64 -0.99
CA HIS A 322 8.26 25.70 -0.14
C HIS A 322 9.79 25.88 -0.22
N GLY A 323 10.46 25.23 -1.19
CA GLY A 323 11.92 25.37 -1.37
C GLY A 323 12.78 24.73 -0.28
N ARG A 324 12.22 23.93 0.64
CA ARG A 324 12.96 23.21 1.70
C ARG A 324 13.57 21.92 1.15
N LEU A 325 14.49 22.08 0.18
CA LEU A 325 15.05 20.97 -0.59
C LEU A 325 15.88 20.00 0.25
N GLU A 326 16.55 20.45 1.32
CA GLU A 326 17.33 19.57 2.20
C GLU A 326 16.46 18.57 2.96
N GLU A 327 15.32 19.02 3.48
CA GLU A 327 14.37 18.16 4.19
C GLU A 327 13.64 17.23 3.26
N ALA A 328 13.22 17.74 2.09
CA ALA A 328 12.70 16.90 1.02
C ALA A 328 13.70 15.80 0.65
N ASN A 329 14.99 16.13 0.48
CA ASN A 329 16.02 15.14 0.17
C ASN A 329 16.18 14.13 1.31
N SER A 330 16.27 14.57 2.57
CA SER A 330 16.40 13.68 3.73
C SER A 330 15.24 12.69 3.84
N LEU A 331 14.00 13.17 3.67
CA LEU A 331 12.82 12.32 3.72
C LEU A 331 12.78 11.33 2.55
N THR A 332 13.23 11.77 1.38
CA THR A 332 13.32 10.89 0.20
C THR A 332 14.32 9.75 0.42
N GLN A 333 15.49 10.04 0.99
CA GLN A 333 16.49 9.01 1.31
C GLN A 333 15.96 7.98 2.31
N LYS A 334 15.18 8.41 3.31
CA LYS A 334 14.53 7.51 4.27
C LYS A 334 13.47 6.64 3.59
N ALA A 335 12.61 7.23 2.77
CA ALA A 335 11.58 6.48 2.04
C ALA A 335 12.17 5.47 1.05
N LEU A 336 13.34 5.75 0.45
CA LEU A 336 14.05 4.77 -0.37
C LEU A 336 14.40 3.50 0.44
N GLN A 337 14.71 3.62 1.73
CA GLN A 337 15.05 2.46 2.57
C GLN A 337 13.85 1.52 2.84
N LEU A 338 12.61 1.99 2.64
CA LEU A 338 11.40 1.18 2.76
C LEU A 338 11.13 0.31 1.52
N LEU A 339 11.81 0.59 0.41
CA LEU A 339 11.59 -0.07 -0.89
C LEU A 339 11.72 -1.60 -0.87
N PRO A 340 12.72 -2.21 -0.19
CA PRO A 340 12.84 -3.66 -0.15
C PRO A 340 11.63 -4.34 0.50
N MET A 341 10.98 -3.65 1.43
CA MET A 341 9.84 -4.16 2.19
C MET A 341 8.53 -4.00 1.38
N ALA A 342 8.42 -2.93 0.60
CA ALA A 342 7.28 -2.63 -0.26
C ALA A 342 7.16 -3.51 -1.52
N CYS A 343 8.14 -4.37 -1.81
CA CYS A 343 8.20 -5.17 -3.05
C CYS A 343 8.22 -6.69 -2.82
N HIS A 344 7.78 -7.17 -1.68
CA HIS A 344 7.86 -8.61 -1.37
C HIS A 344 6.97 -9.49 -2.28
N PRO A 345 7.42 -10.70 -2.69
CA PRO A 345 6.68 -11.60 -3.58
C PRO A 345 5.29 -12.04 -3.11
N THR A 346 4.98 -11.97 -1.81
CA THR A 346 3.66 -12.32 -1.27
C THR A 346 2.61 -11.23 -1.45
N ILE A 347 3.01 -10.02 -1.84
CA ILE A 347 2.09 -8.95 -2.26
C ILE A 347 1.38 -9.41 -3.55
N ALA A 348 0.09 -9.10 -3.73
CA ALA A 348 -0.62 -9.42 -4.97
C ALA A 348 0.15 -8.85 -6.19
N HIS A 349 0.22 -9.61 -7.28
CA HIS A 349 1.01 -9.24 -8.47
C HIS A 349 0.64 -7.85 -9.02
N GLN A 350 -0.61 -7.43 -8.88
CA GLN A 350 -1.09 -6.10 -9.28
C GLN A 350 -0.54 -4.98 -8.39
N ASP A 351 -0.48 -5.19 -7.08
CA ASP A 351 0.07 -4.24 -6.11
C ASP A 351 1.60 -4.16 -6.20
N GLN A 352 2.27 -5.27 -6.52
CA GLN A 352 3.70 -5.27 -6.84
C GLN A 352 4.00 -4.42 -8.08
N GLN A 353 3.21 -4.59 -9.15
CA GLN A 353 3.37 -3.78 -10.35
C GLN A 353 3.14 -2.30 -10.06
N HIS A 354 2.12 -1.97 -9.27
CA HIS A 354 1.87 -0.60 -8.83
C HIS A 354 3.05 -0.04 -7.99
N ALA A 355 3.53 -0.79 -7.00
CA ALA A 355 4.68 -0.40 -6.17
C ALA A 355 5.92 -0.15 -7.03
N ILE A 356 6.31 -1.09 -7.89
CA ILE A 356 7.48 -0.98 -8.78
C ILE A 356 7.37 0.25 -9.69
N GLN A 357 6.19 0.51 -10.27
CA GLN A 357 5.98 1.69 -11.10
C GLN A 357 6.17 2.99 -10.31
N GLN A 358 5.57 3.10 -9.11
CA GLN A 358 5.73 4.27 -8.25
C GLN A 358 7.20 4.48 -7.82
N MET A 359 7.93 3.39 -7.58
CA MET A 359 9.32 3.40 -7.10
C MET A 359 10.31 3.92 -8.13
N SER A 360 10.18 3.53 -9.40
CA SER A 360 11.04 4.03 -10.48
C SER A 360 10.96 5.56 -10.60
N ARG A 361 9.77 6.11 -10.41
CA ARG A 361 9.53 7.54 -10.43
C ARG A 361 10.07 8.22 -9.17
N PHE A 362 9.89 7.58 -8.02
CA PHE A 362 10.39 8.07 -6.73
C PHE A 362 11.92 8.18 -6.72
N ALA A 363 12.65 7.20 -7.26
CA ALA A 363 14.11 7.23 -7.35
C ALA A 363 14.65 8.34 -8.27
N ALA A 364 13.99 8.59 -9.40
CA ALA A 364 14.33 9.71 -10.28
C ALA A 364 14.12 11.07 -9.58
N GLU A 365 13.03 11.21 -8.82
CA GLU A 365 12.77 12.40 -8.00
C GLU A 365 13.81 12.55 -6.87
N ALA A 366 14.23 11.45 -6.24
CA ALA A 366 15.31 11.43 -5.23
C ALA A 366 16.64 11.91 -5.80
N CYS A 367 17.01 11.43 -6.98
CA CYS A 367 18.20 11.88 -7.70
C CYS A 367 18.15 13.40 -7.95
N SER A 368 17.04 13.92 -8.49
CA SER A 368 16.87 15.35 -8.70
C SER A 368 17.02 16.16 -7.41
N LEU A 369 16.40 15.73 -6.30
CA LEU A 369 16.52 16.43 -5.02
C LEU A 369 17.96 16.41 -4.48
N SER A 370 18.63 15.27 -4.53
CA SER A 370 20.03 15.15 -4.12
C SER A 370 20.95 16.05 -4.96
N LEU A 371 20.71 16.14 -6.28
CA LEU A 371 21.48 17.02 -7.16
C LEU A 371 21.23 18.50 -6.88
N LEU A 372 19.98 18.90 -6.64
CA LEU A 372 19.63 20.29 -6.30
C LEU A 372 20.25 20.74 -4.97
N VAL A 373 20.44 19.82 -4.02
CA VAL A 373 21.13 20.07 -2.73
C VAL A 373 22.67 19.95 -2.87
N GLY A 374 23.20 19.62 -4.05
CA GLY A 374 24.64 19.51 -4.32
C GLY A 374 25.27 18.19 -3.87
N LYS A 375 24.46 17.16 -3.61
CA LYS A 375 24.90 15.84 -3.14
C LYS A 375 24.92 14.79 -4.26
N THR A 376 25.85 14.96 -5.20
CA THR A 376 25.96 14.09 -6.39
C THR A 376 26.16 12.59 -6.06
N HIS A 377 26.87 12.29 -4.96
CA HIS A 377 27.12 10.92 -4.53
C HIS A 377 25.84 10.24 -4.02
N GLU A 378 25.02 10.95 -3.24
CA GLU A 378 23.71 10.45 -2.79
C GLU A 378 22.76 10.25 -3.98
N ALA A 379 22.80 11.15 -4.96
CA ALA A 379 21.99 11.05 -6.18
C ALA A 379 22.28 9.76 -6.98
N LEU A 380 23.57 9.44 -7.18
CA LEU A 380 24.02 8.22 -7.83
C LEU A 380 23.53 6.98 -7.08
N LEU A 381 23.74 6.95 -5.76
CA LEU A 381 23.35 5.83 -4.91
C LEU A 381 21.83 5.61 -4.90
N SER A 382 21.05 6.68 -4.93
CA SER A 382 19.58 6.60 -4.97
C SER A 382 19.08 5.84 -6.19
N ILE A 383 19.68 6.11 -7.37
CA ILE A 383 19.34 5.41 -8.62
C ILE A 383 19.79 3.96 -8.54
N GLU A 384 21.06 3.71 -8.25
CA GLU A 384 21.60 2.34 -8.23
C GLU A 384 20.90 1.44 -7.21
N PHE A 385 20.57 1.96 -6.03
CA PHE A 385 19.85 1.20 -5.00
C PHE A 385 18.43 0.83 -5.45
N SER A 386 17.69 1.77 -6.02
CA SER A 386 16.35 1.48 -6.55
C SER A 386 16.40 0.46 -7.69
N CYS A 387 17.38 0.56 -8.59
CA CYS A 387 17.59 -0.39 -9.67
C CYS A 387 18.00 -1.77 -9.14
N GLU A 388 18.85 -1.84 -8.12
CA GLU A 388 19.23 -3.11 -7.49
C GLU A 388 18.02 -3.79 -6.86
N ILE A 389 17.14 -3.06 -6.18
CA ILE A 389 15.90 -3.59 -5.60
C ILE A 389 14.96 -4.07 -6.70
N ILE A 390 14.69 -3.24 -7.72
CA ILE A 390 13.81 -3.62 -8.84
C ILE A 390 14.36 -4.84 -9.58
N LEU A 391 15.66 -4.89 -9.86
CA LEU A 391 16.33 -6.06 -10.46
C LEU A 391 16.33 -7.25 -9.50
N TYR A 392 16.44 -7.02 -8.19
CA TYR A 392 16.34 -8.06 -7.18
C TYR A 392 14.97 -8.74 -7.23
N HIS A 393 13.89 -7.96 -7.29
CA HIS A 393 12.53 -8.49 -7.34
C HIS A 393 12.17 -9.10 -8.71
N LEU A 394 12.53 -8.44 -9.82
CA LEU A 394 12.21 -8.93 -11.17
C LEU A 394 13.08 -10.12 -11.63
N ILE A 395 14.32 -10.23 -11.13
CA ILE A 395 15.32 -11.18 -11.65
C ILE A 395 16.05 -11.97 -10.55
N LYS A 396 16.44 -11.36 -9.42
CA LYS A 396 17.40 -11.97 -8.45
C LYS A 396 16.79 -12.69 -7.24
N HIS A 397 15.46 -12.69 -7.03
CA HIS A 397 14.82 -13.56 -6.03
C HIS A 397 15.21 -15.03 -6.22
N ARG A 398 15.54 -15.42 -7.45
CA ARG A 398 16.00 -16.77 -7.80
C ARG A 398 17.42 -17.14 -7.31
N ASN A 399 18.27 -16.18 -6.89
CA ASN A 399 19.69 -16.48 -6.64
C ASN A 399 20.20 -16.18 -5.21
N LYS A 400 19.75 -15.10 -4.52
CA LYS A 400 20.31 -14.74 -3.20
C LYS A 400 19.58 -15.36 -2.00
N LEU A 401 18.25 -15.51 -2.03
CA LEU A 401 17.50 -16.17 -0.96
C LEU A 401 17.84 -17.66 -0.83
N PRO A 402 18.03 -18.43 -1.93
CA PRO A 402 18.52 -19.81 -1.84
C PRO A 402 19.94 -19.91 -1.26
N LEU A 403 20.81 -18.93 -1.53
CA LEU A 403 22.15 -18.85 -0.91
C LEU A 403 22.05 -18.53 0.58
N LEU A 404 21.11 -17.67 0.98
CA LEU A 404 20.83 -17.37 2.39
C LEU A 404 20.27 -18.59 3.10
N GLU A 405 19.33 -19.30 2.47
CA GLU A 405 18.73 -20.53 3.01
C GLU A 405 19.78 -21.64 3.19
N GLN A 406 20.73 -21.76 2.25
CA GLN A 406 21.87 -22.69 2.37
C GLN A 406 22.78 -22.36 3.56
N GLN A 407 22.92 -21.08 3.92
CA GLN A 407 23.84 -20.63 4.96
C GLN A 407 23.18 -20.49 6.34
N SER A 408 21.91 -20.07 6.37
CA SER A 408 21.04 -19.96 7.54
C SER A 408 19.58 -20.09 7.13
N LYS A 409 19.07 -21.32 7.16
CA LYS A 409 17.66 -21.61 6.91
C LYS A 409 16.72 -20.84 7.85
N ARG A 410 17.08 -20.75 9.14
CA ARG A 410 16.31 -20.00 10.15
C ARG A 410 16.18 -18.52 9.80
N SER A 411 17.27 -17.88 9.38
CA SER A 411 17.24 -16.46 9.04
C SER A 411 16.50 -16.21 7.74
N ALA A 412 16.63 -17.10 6.74
CA ALA A 412 15.84 -17.02 5.52
C ALA A 412 14.34 -17.12 5.81
N GLU A 413 13.90 -18.11 6.60
CA GLU A 413 12.50 -18.32 6.97
C GLU A 413 11.94 -17.16 7.80
N ARG A 414 12.69 -16.68 8.80
CA ARG A 414 12.25 -15.56 9.66
C ARG A 414 12.15 -14.26 8.86
N PHE A 415 13.11 -14.01 7.96
CA PHE A 415 13.11 -12.84 7.10
C PHE A 415 11.94 -12.85 6.10
N ASP A 416 11.66 -14.01 5.49
CA ASP A 416 10.52 -14.21 4.58
C ASP A 416 9.17 -14.05 5.30
N GLN A 417 9.05 -14.54 6.54
CA GLN A 417 7.87 -14.33 7.40
C GLN A 417 7.63 -12.85 7.71
N LEU A 418 8.67 -12.12 8.08
CA LEU A 418 8.57 -10.68 8.38
C LEU A 418 8.17 -9.89 7.12
N LEU A 419 8.81 -10.16 5.99
CA LEU A 419 8.43 -9.49 4.75
C LEU A 419 7.01 -9.86 4.29
N SER A 420 6.57 -11.10 4.52
CA SER A 420 5.20 -11.54 4.23
C SER A 420 4.15 -10.83 5.09
N ALA A 421 4.44 -10.61 6.37
CA ALA A 421 3.57 -9.86 7.27
C ALA A 421 3.47 -8.38 6.87
N ALA A 422 4.58 -7.74 6.48
CA ALA A 422 4.58 -6.36 5.97
C ALA A 422 3.93 -6.21 4.58
N ALA A 423 3.78 -7.32 3.86
CA ALA A 423 3.23 -7.41 2.51
C ALA A 423 1.74 -7.70 2.46
N GLN A 424 1.08 -7.90 3.61
CA GLN A 424 -0.37 -8.05 3.61
C GLN A 424 -1.01 -6.80 3.01
N PRO A 425 -1.97 -6.97 2.08
CA PRO A 425 -2.65 -5.84 1.48
C PRO A 425 -3.34 -5.09 2.62
N VAL A 426 -2.93 -3.86 2.81
CA VAL A 426 -3.83 -2.89 3.43
C VAL A 426 -4.57 -2.28 2.29
N ASP A 427 -5.89 -2.27 2.43
CA ASP A 427 -6.86 -1.81 1.46
C ASP A 427 -6.57 -0.34 1.08
N THR A 428 -5.57 -0.14 0.21
CA THR A 428 -4.97 1.15 -0.16
C THR A 428 -5.56 1.70 -1.44
N VAL A 429 -6.35 0.88 -2.16
CA VAL A 429 -7.11 1.30 -3.34
C VAL A 429 -8.15 2.36 -2.98
N ASN A 430 -8.53 2.44 -1.70
CA ASN A 430 -9.55 3.34 -1.21
C ASN A 430 -8.95 4.30 -0.18
N GLN A 431 -8.45 5.45 -0.65
CA GLN A 431 -8.29 6.61 0.23
C GLN A 431 -9.59 6.78 1.02
N VAL A 432 -9.45 6.51 2.31
CA VAL A 432 -10.45 6.53 3.37
C VAL A 432 -11.39 5.32 3.35
N THR A 433 -11.01 4.26 4.05
CA THR A 433 -11.90 3.63 5.03
C THR A 433 -11.03 3.01 6.11
N ILE A 434 -11.38 3.19 7.38
CA ILE A 434 -10.71 2.58 8.55
C ILE A 434 -11.18 1.12 8.67
N GLN A 435 -11.03 0.36 7.60
CA GLN A 435 -11.04 -1.08 7.71
C GLN A 435 -9.58 -1.52 7.74
N ASP A 436 -9.34 -2.52 8.58
CA ASP A 436 -8.12 -3.30 8.77
C ASP A 436 -7.41 -3.03 10.09
N ARG A 437 -7.41 -4.12 10.85
CA ARG A 437 -6.96 -4.41 12.20
C ARG A 437 -6.02 -3.37 12.81
N ILE A 438 -6.32 -3.00 14.05
CA ILE A 438 -5.29 -2.69 15.05
C ILE A 438 -4.24 -3.80 14.91
N VAL A 439 -3.08 -3.53 14.31
CA VAL A 439 -1.95 -4.46 14.34
C VAL A 439 -1.29 -4.25 15.70
N PRO A 440 -1.53 -5.13 16.70
CA PRO A 440 -0.96 -4.96 18.03
C PRO A 440 0.54 -5.30 18.06
N GLU A 441 1.09 -5.75 16.93
CA GLU A 441 2.39 -6.44 16.80
C GLU A 441 3.45 -5.60 16.06
N ALA A 442 3.13 -4.37 15.63
CA ALA A 442 3.99 -3.58 14.75
C ALA A 442 5.24 -2.98 15.44
N GLN A 443 5.25 -2.80 16.76
CA GLN A 443 6.47 -2.40 17.51
C GLN A 443 7.48 -3.56 17.58
N ASP A 444 6.99 -4.77 17.82
CA ASP A 444 7.79 -5.99 17.77
C ASP A 444 8.31 -6.21 16.35
N PHE A 445 7.51 -5.88 15.32
CA PHE A 445 7.90 -6.04 13.92
C PHE A 445 9.14 -5.23 13.52
N ALA A 446 9.20 -3.93 13.81
CA ALA A 446 10.34 -3.10 13.42
C ALA A 446 11.64 -3.54 14.11
N HIS A 447 11.55 -3.88 15.41
CA HIS A 447 12.67 -4.41 16.17
C HIS A 447 13.10 -5.79 15.66
N ASP A 448 12.15 -6.69 15.39
CA ASP A 448 12.41 -8.03 14.84
C ASP A 448 13.05 -7.96 13.45
N TYR A 449 12.59 -7.02 12.61
CA TYR A 449 13.14 -6.79 11.28
C TYR A 449 14.57 -6.28 11.31
N ASP A 450 14.84 -5.23 12.09
CA ASP A 450 16.20 -4.69 12.23
C ASP A 450 17.15 -5.72 12.87
N PHE A 451 16.67 -6.47 13.84
CA PHE A 451 17.41 -7.56 14.47
C PHE A 451 17.75 -8.66 13.48
N GLU A 452 16.79 -9.14 12.70
CA GLU A 452 17.01 -10.20 11.72
C GLU A 452 17.94 -9.73 10.57
N LEU A 453 17.78 -8.49 10.09
CA LEU A 453 18.72 -7.90 9.14
C LEU A 453 20.15 -7.84 9.70
N ALA A 454 20.32 -7.48 10.97
CA ALA A 454 21.62 -7.47 11.62
C ALA A 454 22.22 -8.89 11.71
N LEU A 455 21.41 -9.91 11.97
CA LEU A 455 21.85 -11.31 11.95
C LEU A 455 22.31 -11.74 10.55
N ILE A 456 21.52 -11.45 9.51
CA ILE A 456 21.87 -11.77 8.12
C ILE A 456 23.17 -11.08 7.72
N ARG A 457 23.34 -9.80 8.05
CA ARG A 457 24.55 -9.03 7.71
C ARG A 457 25.81 -9.51 8.43
N ASN A 458 25.68 -10.24 9.54
CA ASN A 458 26.81 -10.89 10.20
C ASN A 458 27.23 -12.21 9.53
N LEU A 459 26.48 -12.72 8.56
CA LEU A 459 26.86 -13.92 7.81
C LEU A 459 27.94 -13.60 6.76
N PRO A 460 28.93 -14.50 6.55
CA PRO A 460 29.89 -14.37 5.47
C PRO A 460 29.21 -14.19 4.10
N ASN A 461 29.64 -13.20 3.32
CA ASN A 461 29.10 -12.83 1.99
C ASN A 461 27.74 -12.08 2.00
N PHE A 462 27.16 -11.84 3.18
CA PHE A 462 25.89 -11.12 3.34
C PHE A 462 26.05 -9.75 4.01
N GLN A 463 27.27 -9.24 4.20
CA GLN A 463 27.52 -7.97 4.89
C GLN A 463 26.79 -6.77 4.26
N ASN A 464 26.58 -6.81 2.94
CA ASN A 464 25.88 -5.78 2.17
C ASN A 464 24.43 -6.17 1.83
N PHE A 465 23.82 -7.10 2.58
CA PHE A 465 22.46 -7.55 2.30
C PHE A 465 21.46 -6.39 2.50
N LEU A 466 20.77 -6.04 1.40
CA LEU A 466 19.79 -4.93 1.30
C LEU A 466 20.33 -3.58 1.82
N THR A 467 21.62 -3.31 1.61
CA THR A 467 22.21 -1.99 1.87
C THR A 467 22.52 -1.28 0.56
N LEU A 468 22.55 0.06 0.58
CA LEU A 468 23.06 0.86 -0.53
C LEU A 468 24.42 0.32 -1.00
N PRO A 469 24.65 0.19 -2.32
CA PRO A 469 25.93 -0.27 -2.82
C PRO A 469 27.06 0.67 -2.40
N ASN A 470 28.24 0.11 -2.13
CA ASN A 470 29.39 0.95 -1.80
C ASN A 470 29.83 1.72 -3.06
N LEU A 471 29.78 3.06 -2.97
CA LEU A 471 30.13 3.95 -4.07
C LEU A 471 31.54 3.70 -4.61
N HIS A 472 32.49 3.39 -3.72
CA HIS A 472 33.86 3.12 -4.13
C HIS A 472 33.96 1.82 -4.96
N ASP A 473 33.16 0.80 -4.63
CA ASP A 473 33.15 -0.46 -5.37
C ASP A 473 32.43 -0.30 -6.72
N LEU A 474 31.33 0.47 -6.75
CA LEU A 474 30.65 0.86 -8.00
C LEU A 474 31.62 1.57 -8.96
N VAL A 475 32.38 2.54 -8.48
CA VAL A 475 33.30 3.33 -9.32
C VAL A 475 34.52 2.51 -9.75
N LYS A 476 35.07 1.64 -8.88
CA LYS A 476 36.21 0.79 -9.24
C LYS A 476 35.89 -0.27 -10.29
N GLY A 477 34.66 -0.77 -10.31
CA GLY A 477 34.22 -1.74 -11.31
C GLY A 477 34.15 -1.19 -12.75
N VAL A 478 34.22 0.14 -12.92
CA VAL A 478 34.13 0.81 -14.22
C VAL A 478 35.52 0.94 -14.85
N THR A 479 35.89 -0.03 -15.69
CA THR A 479 37.21 -0.05 -16.36
C THR A 479 37.19 0.41 -17.82
N ASP A 480 36.05 0.27 -18.52
CA ASP A 480 35.95 0.45 -19.98
C ASP A 480 34.94 1.52 -20.38
N GLY A 481 35.39 2.77 -20.42
CA GLY A 481 34.57 3.92 -20.82
C GLY A 481 33.91 4.66 -19.66
N SER A 482 33.26 5.77 -19.97
CA SER A 482 32.51 6.59 -19.01
C SER A 482 31.08 6.08 -18.88
N ILE A 483 30.50 6.19 -17.68
CA ILE A 483 29.06 5.93 -17.46
C ILE A 483 28.35 7.25 -17.33
N VAL A 484 27.21 7.39 -18.01
CA VAL A 484 26.37 8.57 -17.97
C VAL A 484 24.96 8.18 -17.58
N ILE A 485 24.48 8.76 -16.49
CA ILE A 485 23.10 8.65 -16.06
C ILE A 485 22.39 9.96 -16.41
N VAL A 486 21.43 9.92 -17.31
CA VAL A 486 20.60 11.09 -17.67
C VAL A 486 19.30 11.00 -16.87
N ASN A 487 19.09 11.94 -15.96
CA ASN A 487 17.90 12.04 -15.13
C ASN A 487 17.08 13.25 -15.53
N ILE A 488 15.86 13.00 -16.02
CA ILE A 488 14.94 14.05 -16.44
C ILE A 488 13.62 13.88 -15.68
N THR A 489 13.31 14.85 -14.83
CA THR A 489 12.08 14.89 -14.04
C THR A 489 11.43 16.28 -14.14
N PRO A 490 10.18 16.44 -13.62
CA PRO A 490 9.59 17.76 -13.47
C PRO A 490 10.37 18.71 -12.54
N LEU A 491 11.29 18.18 -11.70
CA LEU A 491 12.09 19.01 -10.79
C LEU A 491 13.32 19.60 -11.47
N SER A 492 14.06 18.75 -12.16
CA SER A 492 15.34 19.10 -12.76
C SER A 492 15.68 18.13 -13.88
N SER A 493 16.55 18.59 -14.78
CA SER A 493 17.15 17.78 -15.83
C SER A 493 18.65 17.85 -15.70
N ASP A 494 19.27 16.72 -15.41
CA ASP A 494 20.68 16.63 -15.06
C ASP A 494 21.30 15.33 -15.60
N ALA A 495 22.62 15.31 -15.73
CA ALA A 495 23.41 14.11 -15.99
C ALA A 495 24.43 13.87 -14.88
N ILE A 496 24.56 12.62 -14.43
CA ILE A 496 25.68 12.16 -13.59
C ILE A 496 26.69 11.46 -14.48
N ILE A 497 27.93 11.92 -14.47
CA ILE A 497 29.02 11.43 -15.31
C ILE A 497 30.08 10.79 -14.41
N ILE A 498 30.37 9.51 -14.67
CA ILE A 498 31.44 8.74 -14.04
C ILE A 498 32.53 8.55 -15.08
N LEU A 499 33.67 9.23 -14.88
CA LEU A 499 34.79 9.21 -15.83
C LEU A 499 35.63 7.93 -15.73
N GLN A 500 36.18 7.49 -16.86
CA GLN A 500 37.09 6.35 -16.95
C GLN A 500 38.27 6.52 -15.96
N SER A 501 38.65 5.44 -15.26
CA SER A 501 39.63 5.37 -14.15
C SER A 501 39.19 5.92 -12.77
N GLY A 502 37.91 6.27 -12.60
CA GLY A 502 37.34 6.66 -11.30
C GLY A 502 37.81 8.03 -10.79
N LYS A 503 38.40 8.86 -11.66
CA LYS A 503 38.98 10.18 -11.33
C LYS A 503 37.96 11.27 -10.95
N GLY A 504 36.68 10.93 -10.85
CA GLY A 504 35.65 11.81 -10.29
C GLY A 504 34.25 11.47 -10.77
N ILE A 505 33.28 11.61 -9.87
CA ILE A 505 31.84 11.67 -10.20
C ILE A 505 31.50 13.15 -10.35
N ARG A 506 30.84 13.51 -11.46
CA ARG A 506 30.40 14.88 -11.73
C ARG A 506 28.92 14.91 -12.03
N SER A 507 28.27 16.02 -11.70
CA SER A 507 26.92 16.33 -12.16
C SER A 507 26.96 17.48 -13.15
N LEU A 508 26.17 17.37 -14.22
CA LEU A 508 26.01 18.37 -15.27
C LEU A 508 24.54 18.74 -15.37
N ASN A 509 24.20 20.03 -15.21
CA ASN A 509 22.83 20.50 -15.39
C ASN A 509 22.49 20.62 -16.89
N LEU A 510 21.29 20.17 -17.26
CA LEU A 510 20.80 20.14 -18.65
C LEU A 510 19.55 21.04 -18.79
N PRO A 511 19.70 22.38 -18.74
CA PRO A 511 18.56 23.28 -18.64
C PRO A 511 17.63 23.22 -19.86
N LYS A 512 18.19 22.95 -21.06
CA LYS A 512 17.43 22.78 -22.30
C LYS A 512 16.60 21.48 -22.35
N ALA A 513 16.87 20.56 -21.44
CA ALA A 513 16.17 19.30 -21.30
C ALA A 513 15.06 19.36 -20.23
N THR A 514 14.85 20.51 -19.58
CA THR A 514 13.82 20.69 -18.54
C THR A 514 12.41 20.55 -19.13
N CYS A 515 11.57 19.76 -18.47
CA CYS A 515 10.23 19.43 -18.96
C CYS A 515 9.18 20.51 -18.64
N VAL A 516 9.31 21.18 -17.49
CA VAL A 516 8.32 22.16 -17.03
C VAL A 516 8.31 23.37 -17.95
N GLY A 517 7.13 23.69 -18.50
CA GLY A 517 6.94 24.78 -19.45
C GLY A 517 7.43 24.47 -20.87
N ASN A 518 7.90 23.25 -21.14
CA ASN A 518 8.41 22.87 -22.45
C ASN A 518 7.33 22.19 -23.30
N LEU A 519 6.60 23.01 -24.08
CA LEU A 519 5.53 22.56 -25.00
C LEU A 519 5.99 21.46 -25.97
N PHE A 520 7.28 21.45 -26.32
CA PHE A 520 7.85 20.41 -27.18
C PHE A 520 7.82 19.05 -26.48
N LEU A 521 8.28 18.98 -25.22
CA LEU A 521 8.29 17.75 -24.44
C LEU A 521 6.91 17.28 -23.98
N ASP A 522 5.92 18.19 -23.85
CA ASP A 522 4.56 17.81 -23.46
C ASP A 522 3.94 16.82 -24.45
N LYS A 523 4.15 17.03 -25.77
CA LYS A 523 3.73 16.12 -26.84
C LYS A 523 4.28 14.70 -26.61
N TYR A 524 5.58 14.58 -26.40
CA TYR A 524 6.23 13.27 -26.27
C TYR A 524 6.00 12.63 -24.90
N SER A 525 5.88 13.42 -23.82
CA SER A 525 5.63 12.91 -22.46
C SER A 525 4.30 12.17 -22.33
N LYS A 526 3.25 12.63 -23.04
CA LYS A 526 1.95 11.95 -23.09
C LYS A 526 2.08 10.60 -23.79
N ALA A 527 2.75 10.58 -24.94
CA ALA A 527 3.00 9.36 -25.71
C ALA A 527 3.89 8.34 -24.95
N PHE A 528 4.98 8.79 -24.33
CA PHE A 528 5.81 7.96 -23.44
C PHE A 528 5.03 7.44 -22.23
N GLY A 529 4.03 8.19 -21.74
CA GLY A 529 3.13 7.77 -20.66
C GLY A 529 2.20 6.62 -21.06
N HIS A 530 1.77 6.55 -22.32
CA HIS A 530 0.90 5.47 -22.83
C HIS A 530 1.66 4.15 -23.01
N ILE A 531 2.89 4.19 -23.54
CA ILE A 531 3.74 2.99 -23.72
C ILE A 531 4.09 2.34 -22.37
N ARG A 532 4.16 3.12 -21.28
CA ARG A 532 4.40 2.60 -19.92
C ARG A 532 3.17 1.95 -19.27
N LYS A 533 1.95 2.29 -19.71
CA LYS A 533 0.71 1.69 -19.16
C LYS A 533 0.37 0.34 -19.79
N SER A 534 0.81 0.07 -21.02
CA SER A 534 0.39 -1.09 -21.82
C SER A 534 1.11 -2.41 -21.51
N GLN A 535 1.59 -2.63 -20.27
CA GLN A 535 2.09 -3.96 -19.85
C GLN A 535 1.05 -4.81 -19.08
N GLY A 536 -0.19 -4.32 -18.97
CA GLY A 536 -1.33 -5.11 -18.51
C GLY A 536 -2.64 -4.51 -19.02
N LEU A 537 -3.36 -5.28 -19.82
CA LEU A 537 -4.70 -5.04 -20.39
C LEU A 537 -4.79 -4.10 -21.63
N GLU A 538 -5.38 -4.71 -22.66
CA GLU A 538 -5.89 -4.17 -23.94
C GLU A 538 -4.91 -3.51 -24.92
N GLU A 539 -4.63 -4.23 -26.01
CA GLU A 539 -4.03 -3.74 -27.25
C GLU A 539 -4.93 -2.69 -27.92
N GLN A 540 -4.89 -1.45 -27.45
CA GLN A 540 -5.32 -0.31 -28.26
C GLN A 540 -4.12 0.21 -29.04
N HIS A 541 -4.31 0.43 -30.35
CA HIS A 541 -3.29 0.80 -31.33
C HIS A 541 -2.29 1.84 -30.80
N ILE A 542 -1.09 1.38 -30.45
CA ILE A 542 0.08 2.21 -30.23
C ILE A 542 0.46 2.79 -31.62
N GLU A 543 0.44 4.12 -31.77
CA GLU A 543 1.08 4.80 -32.90
C GLU A 543 2.51 4.26 -33.03
N SER A 544 2.92 3.85 -34.23
CA SER A 544 4.17 3.11 -34.42
C SER A 544 5.37 3.83 -33.79
N ASP A 545 6.28 3.11 -33.13
CA ASP A 545 7.49 3.68 -32.48
C ASP A 545 8.30 4.64 -33.39
N LYS A 546 8.13 4.53 -34.71
CA LYS A 546 8.76 5.41 -35.72
C LYS A 546 8.23 6.84 -35.73
N ASP A 547 6.99 7.08 -35.30
CA ASP A 547 6.39 8.42 -35.27
C ASP A 547 6.76 9.17 -33.97
N LEU A 548 7.27 8.46 -32.96
CA LEU A 548 7.62 9.00 -31.64
C LEU A 548 9.01 9.65 -31.59
N TYR A 549 9.96 9.14 -32.37
CA TYR A 549 11.34 9.64 -32.43
C TYR A 549 11.63 10.29 -33.78
N ASP A 550 10.83 11.30 -34.14
CA ASP A 550 11.03 12.08 -35.37
C ASP A 550 12.38 12.83 -35.38
N GLU A 551 12.81 13.31 -36.55
CA GLU A 551 14.06 14.06 -36.70
C GLU A 551 14.13 15.27 -35.76
N GLN A 552 12.97 15.87 -35.43
CA GLN A 552 12.87 16.99 -34.51
C GLN A 552 13.23 16.55 -33.08
N PHE A 553 12.74 15.40 -32.63
CA PHE A 553 13.10 14.80 -31.35
C PHE A 553 14.58 14.43 -31.27
N LEU A 554 15.12 13.75 -32.29
CA LEU A 554 16.54 13.34 -32.29
C LEU A 554 17.49 14.54 -32.30
N SER A 555 17.15 15.61 -33.04
CA SER A 555 17.89 16.87 -33.06
C SER A 555 17.82 17.62 -31.71
N TRP A 556 16.65 17.61 -31.07
CA TRP A 556 16.50 18.12 -29.71
C TRP A 556 17.31 17.30 -28.70
N LEU A 557 17.23 15.97 -28.74
CA LEU A 557 17.95 15.07 -27.83
C LEU A 557 19.46 15.29 -27.92
N TRP A 558 19.97 15.49 -29.14
CA TRP A 558 21.36 15.87 -29.37
C TRP A 558 21.70 17.19 -28.71
N THR A 559 20.94 18.25 -29.02
CA THR A 559 21.27 19.62 -28.60
C THR A 559 21.04 19.88 -27.11
N ALA A 560 20.04 19.23 -26.52
CA ALA A 560 19.62 19.46 -25.14
C ALA A 560 20.31 18.52 -24.15
N CYS A 561 20.69 17.31 -24.58
CA CYS A 561 21.25 16.29 -23.69
C CYS A 561 22.63 15.81 -24.14
N VAL A 562 22.74 15.23 -25.34
CA VAL A 562 23.94 14.44 -25.69
C VAL A 562 25.17 15.31 -25.97
N ASP A 563 25.05 16.39 -26.75
CA ASP A 563 26.18 17.27 -27.09
C ASP A 563 26.85 17.90 -25.85
N PRO A 564 26.10 18.46 -24.87
CA PRO A 564 26.69 18.93 -23.61
C PRO A 564 27.47 17.84 -22.85
N ILE A 565 26.94 16.63 -22.79
CA ILE A 565 27.55 15.51 -22.06
C ILE A 565 28.83 15.05 -22.75
N VAL A 566 28.79 14.87 -24.07
CA VAL A 566 29.93 14.43 -24.87
C VAL A 566 31.07 15.44 -24.77
N LYS A 567 30.76 16.75 -24.80
CA LYS A 567 31.75 17.82 -24.59
C LYS A 567 32.41 17.74 -23.21
N GLU A 568 31.63 17.57 -22.14
CA GLU A 568 32.16 17.43 -20.78
C GLU A 568 33.09 16.21 -20.65
N ILE A 569 32.76 15.09 -21.30
CA ILE A 569 33.61 13.89 -21.34
C ILE A 569 34.89 14.14 -22.14
N ALA A 570 34.79 14.78 -23.31
CA ALA A 570 35.92 15.06 -24.18
C ALA A 570 36.92 16.03 -23.54
N GLU A 571 36.45 17.08 -22.86
CA GLU A 571 37.30 18.02 -22.11
C GLU A 571 38.06 17.33 -20.96
N SER A 572 37.47 16.26 -20.42
CA SER A 572 38.04 15.49 -19.31
C SER A 572 38.99 14.37 -19.74
N GLN A 573 39.13 14.09 -21.05
CA GLN A 573 39.96 13.00 -21.58
C GLN A 573 41.01 13.49 -22.59
N SER A 574 42.27 13.15 -22.37
CA SER A 574 43.40 13.55 -23.24
C SER A 574 43.67 12.59 -24.42
N SER A 575 42.72 11.72 -24.76
CA SER A 575 42.87 10.61 -25.73
C SER A 575 42.37 10.99 -27.13
N SER A 576 43.02 10.49 -28.18
CA SER A 576 42.64 10.67 -29.58
C SER A 576 41.60 9.68 -30.11
N LEU A 577 41.20 8.68 -29.30
CA LEU A 577 40.18 7.69 -29.66
C LEU A 577 38.80 8.10 -29.12
N ALA A 578 37.75 7.81 -29.89
CA ALA A 578 36.36 8.08 -29.49
C ALA A 578 36.05 7.39 -28.13
N PRO A 579 35.62 8.14 -27.11
CA PRO A 579 35.35 7.55 -25.80
C PRO A 579 34.14 6.64 -25.86
N ARG A 580 34.22 5.51 -25.15
CA ARG A 580 33.05 4.65 -24.91
C ARG A 580 32.17 5.28 -23.83
N VAL A 581 30.86 5.32 -24.08
CA VAL A 581 29.85 5.83 -23.16
C VAL A 581 28.77 4.77 -22.93
N TRP A 582 28.50 4.49 -21.66
CA TRP A 582 27.38 3.67 -21.21
C TRP A 582 26.25 4.56 -20.73
N TRP A 583 25.08 4.48 -21.36
CA TRP A 583 23.91 5.30 -21.06
C TRP A 583 22.95 4.59 -20.12
N ILE A 584 22.50 5.31 -19.09
CA ILE A 584 21.38 4.96 -18.22
C ILE A 584 20.38 6.13 -18.27
N GLY A 585 19.17 5.87 -18.74
CA GLY A 585 18.09 6.86 -18.73
C GLY A 585 17.18 6.68 -17.52
N THR A 586 16.85 7.77 -16.82
CA THR A 586 15.95 7.76 -15.66
C THR A 586 14.90 8.85 -15.75
N GLY A 587 13.79 8.68 -15.00
CA GLY A 587 12.63 9.55 -15.12
C GLY A 587 12.01 9.43 -16.51
N ILE A 588 11.81 10.55 -17.22
CA ILE A 588 11.29 10.56 -18.60
C ILE A 588 12.33 10.03 -19.59
N ALA A 589 13.61 10.15 -19.27
CA ALA A 589 14.71 9.77 -20.17
C ALA A 589 14.92 8.26 -20.31
N SER A 590 14.21 7.42 -19.55
CA SER A 590 14.42 5.96 -19.56
C SER A 590 14.13 5.29 -20.91
N GLY A 591 13.35 5.95 -21.78
CA GLY A 591 13.05 5.48 -23.14
C GLY A 591 13.89 6.15 -24.22
N PHE A 592 14.82 7.06 -23.89
CA PHE A 592 15.42 7.91 -24.91
C PHE A 592 16.50 7.19 -25.75
N PRO A 593 16.44 7.30 -27.10
CA PRO A 593 17.45 6.77 -28.01
C PRO A 593 18.67 7.70 -28.10
N PHE A 594 19.39 7.92 -26.99
CA PHE A 594 20.67 8.64 -26.96
C PHE A 594 21.64 8.26 -28.09
N HIS A 595 21.72 6.98 -28.48
CA HIS A 595 22.57 6.54 -29.57
C HIS A 595 22.18 7.06 -30.96
N GLU A 596 20.90 7.36 -31.19
CA GLU A 596 20.38 7.90 -32.45
C GLU A 596 20.33 9.44 -32.46
N ALA A 597 20.63 10.08 -31.32
CA ALA A 597 20.61 11.53 -31.22
C ALA A 597 21.61 12.14 -32.21
N GLY A 598 21.12 13.05 -33.05
CA GLY A 598 21.96 13.75 -34.01
C GLY A 598 21.22 14.82 -34.78
N LYS A 599 21.99 15.67 -35.45
CA LYS A 599 21.55 16.67 -36.43
C LYS A 599 22.56 16.71 -37.59
N SER A 600 22.28 17.51 -38.62
CA SER A 600 23.14 17.67 -39.81
C SER A 600 24.61 18.02 -39.51
N GLU A 601 24.91 18.60 -38.36
CA GLU A 601 26.25 19.07 -37.96
C GLU A 601 26.95 18.17 -36.92
N GLY A 602 26.35 17.03 -36.54
CA GLY A 602 26.96 16.10 -35.59
C GLY A 602 25.97 15.13 -34.97
N SER A 603 26.44 13.91 -34.71
CA SER A 603 25.65 12.85 -34.08
C SER A 603 26.42 12.14 -32.96
N THR A 604 25.69 11.36 -32.18
CA THR A 604 26.27 10.52 -31.12
C THR A 604 27.27 9.52 -31.67
N LEU A 605 26.95 8.90 -32.82
CA LEU A 605 27.80 7.91 -33.47
C LEU A 605 29.12 8.49 -34.00
N ASP A 606 29.15 9.79 -34.33
CA ASP A 606 30.38 10.46 -34.78
C ASP A 606 31.36 10.73 -33.63
N ASN A 607 30.87 10.78 -32.39
CA ASN A 607 31.63 11.27 -31.24
C ASN A 607 31.96 10.20 -30.20
N VAL A 608 31.11 9.19 -30.01
CA VAL A 608 31.26 8.20 -28.94
C VAL A 608 30.87 6.79 -29.37
N ILE A 609 31.50 5.78 -28.74
CA ILE A 609 31.01 4.41 -28.81
C ILE A 609 29.87 4.26 -27.80
N SER A 610 28.62 4.30 -28.29
CA SER A 610 27.41 4.32 -27.48
C SER A 610 26.93 2.92 -27.10
N SER A 611 26.56 2.70 -25.85
CA SER A 611 25.98 1.44 -25.35
C SER A 611 25.02 1.69 -24.19
N TYR A 612 24.07 0.79 -23.95
CA TYR A 612 23.09 0.92 -22.86
C TYR A 612 23.29 -0.14 -21.78
N ILE A 613 23.05 0.23 -20.53
CA ILE A 613 23.01 -0.68 -19.38
C ILE A 613 21.80 -0.37 -18.51
N ALA A 614 21.30 -1.37 -17.80
CA ALA A 614 20.19 -1.20 -16.86
C ALA A 614 20.64 -0.56 -15.53
N SER A 615 21.86 -0.89 -15.09
CA SER A 615 22.49 -0.34 -13.87
C SER A 615 24.00 -0.56 -13.92
N ILE A 616 24.77 0.20 -13.14
CA ILE A 616 26.22 0.00 -12.98
C ILE A 616 26.49 -1.39 -12.38
N THR A 617 25.69 -1.79 -11.39
CA THR A 617 25.80 -3.10 -10.75
C THR A 617 25.67 -4.24 -11.78
N SER A 618 24.70 -4.15 -12.70
CA SER A 618 24.52 -5.17 -13.76
C SER A 618 25.73 -5.27 -14.70
N LEU A 619 26.38 -4.14 -15.00
CA LEU A 619 27.59 -4.12 -15.82
C LEU A 619 28.77 -4.82 -15.11
N ILE A 620 28.93 -4.58 -13.80
CA ILE A 620 29.99 -5.20 -12.98
C ILE A 620 29.78 -6.72 -12.91
N GLU A 621 28.54 -7.17 -12.65
CA GLU A 621 28.20 -8.59 -12.57
C GLU A 621 28.41 -9.32 -13.90
N ALA A 622 27.96 -8.71 -15.02
CA ALA A 622 28.16 -9.26 -16.35
C ALA A 622 29.65 -9.49 -16.65
N LYS A 623 30.51 -8.52 -16.30
CA LYS A 623 31.97 -8.67 -16.44
C LYS A 623 32.54 -9.75 -15.52
N GLY A 624 32.10 -9.82 -14.26
CA GLY A 624 32.52 -10.85 -13.31
C GLY A 624 32.22 -12.27 -13.81
N SER A 625 31.03 -12.46 -14.40
CA SER A 625 30.63 -13.76 -14.99
C SER A 625 31.50 -14.16 -16.18
N MET A 626 31.86 -13.21 -17.06
CA MET A 626 32.75 -13.45 -18.21
C MET A 626 34.17 -13.82 -17.80
N THR A 627 34.70 -13.21 -16.74
CA THR A 627 36.05 -13.56 -16.23
C THR A 627 36.11 -14.95 -15.58
N CYS A 628 34.97 -15.52 -15.18
CA CYS A 628 34.91 -16.84 -14.58
C CYS A 628 34.81 -17.95 -15.65
N SER A 629 34.20 -17.68 -16.82
CA SER A 629 34.15 -18.62 -17.95
C SER A 629 35.50 -18.81 -18.64
N ASP A 630 36.39 -17.81 -18.60
CA ASP A 630 37.73 -17.90 -19.21
C ASP A 630 38.76 -18.69 -18.39
N LYS A 631 38.38 -19.22 -17.22
CA LYS A 631 39.22 -20.11 -16.40
C LYS A 631 38.93 -21.60 -16.60
N THR A 632 38.04 -21.94 -17.51
CA THR A 632 37.73 -23.33 -17.90
C THR A 632 37.88 -23.49 -19.40
N TYR A 633 39.12 -23.42 -19.89
CA TYR A 633 39.56 -24.04 -21.13
C TYR A 633 41.00 -24.52 -21.03
#